data_AF-A0A1G7H3K4-F1
#
_entry.id   AF-A0A1G7H3K4-F1
#
_cell.length_a   1.000
_cell.length_b   1.000
_cell.length_c   1.000
_cell.angle_alpha   90.00
_cell.angle_beta   90.00
_cell.angle_gamma   90.00
#
_symmetry.space_group_name_H-M   'P 1'
#
loop_
_entity.id
_entity.type
_entity.pdbx_description
1 polymer ?
#
loop_
_entity_poly.entity_id
_entity_poly.type
_entity_poly.pdbx_seq_one_letter_code
_entity_poly.pdbx_strand_id
1 'polypeptide(L)' 'MFGDPVVATAVLDRLLHHSHVLTIRGDSYRLRAKRKSGLIKPPPDGDGSGRLRLPPAH' A
#
# COMPACT_ATOMS: atom_id res chain seq x y z
N MET A 1 -20.29 -10.07 16.31
CA MET A 1 -19.53 -9.57 17.48
C MET A 1 -18.12 -9.12 17.11
N PHE A 2 -17.43 -9.76 16.16
CA PHE A 2 -16.20 -9.20 15.58
C PHE A 2 -16.53 -8.17 14.50
N GLY A 3 -15.91 -6.99 14.56
CA GLY A 3 -16.02 -5.97 13.52
C GLY A 3 -17.08 -4.90 13.75
N ASP A 4 -17.28 -4.45 15.00
CA ASP A 4 -18.03 -3.21 15.20
C ASP A 4 -17.21 -2.04 14.62
N PRO A 5 -17.72 -1.35 13.57
CA PRO A 5 -17.02 -0.23 12.96
C PRO A 5 -16.76 0.90 13.95
N VAL A 6 -17.58 1.05 14.99
CA VAL A 6 -17.38 2.05 16.05
C VAL A 6 -16.12 1.74 16.85
N VAL A 7 -15.94 0.47 17.22
CA VAL A 7 -14.75 0.03 17.97
C VAL A 7 -13.49 0.14 17.11
N ALA A 8 -13.55 -0.28 15.84
CA ALA A 8 -12.43 -0.14 14.91
C ALA A 8 -12.00 1.33 14.74
N THR A 9 -12.98 2.23 14.63
CA THR A 9 -12.73 3.68 14.52
C THR A 9 -12.15 4.25 15.80
N ALA A 10 -12.66 3.87 16.98
CA ALA A 10 -12.15 4.34 18.26
C ALA A 10 -10.71 3.87 18.55
N VAL A 11 -10.35 2.67 18.11
CA VAL A 11 -8.97 2.17 18.20
C VAL A 11 -8.07 2.91 17.21
N LEU A 12 -8.51 3.09 15.96
CA LEU A 12 -7.76 3.82 14.95
C LEU A 12 -7.51 5.28 15.37
N ASP A 13 -8.54 5.97 15.88
CA ASP A 13 -8.47 7.34 16.40
C ASP A 13 -7.38 7.47 17.46
N ARG A 14 -7.39 6.59 18.48
CA ARG A 14 -6.37 6.58 19.55
C ARG A 14 -4.96 6.30 19.03
N LEU A 15 -4.79 5.38 18.09
CA LEU A 15 -3.48 5.07 17.50
C LEU A 15 -2.95 6.24 16.67
N LEU A 16 -3.80 6.85 15.85
CA LEU A 16 -3.41 7.96 14.97
C LEU A 16 -3.15 9.26 15.74
N HIS A 17 -3.78 9.45 16.91
CA HIS A 17 -3.61 10.66 17.71
C HIS A 17 -2.16 10.89 18.19
N HIS A 18 -1.41 9.81 18.47
CA HIS A 18 -0.03 9.89 18.95
C HIS A 18 0.99 9.21 18.04
N SER A 19 0.59 8.75 16.85
CA SER A 19 1.49 8.06 15.91
C SER A 19 1.78 8.90 14.68
N HIS A 20 2.95 8.68 14.10
CA HIS A 20 3.30 9.24 12.80
C HIS A 20 3.02 8.22 11.69
N VAL A 21 2.18 8.57 10.72
CA VAL A 21 1.79 7.67 9.63
C VAL A 21 2.82 7.72 8.50
N LEU A 22 3.58 6.64 8.35
CA LEU A 22 4.54 6.49 7.25
C LEU A 22 3.95 5.58 6.16
N THR A 23 3.61 6.18 5.01
CA THR A 23 3.15 5.40 3.85
C THR A 23 4.35 4.82 3.12
N ILE A 24 4.64 3.54 3.32
CA ILE A 24 5.73 2.85 2.64
C ILE A 24 5.19 2.25 1.34
N ARG A 25 5.88 2.55 0.23
CA ARG A 25 5.60 2.01 -1.10
C ARG A 25 6.83 1.29 -1.64
N GLY A 26 6.62 0.41 -2.60
CA GLY A 26 7.68 -0.37 -3.24
C GLY A 26 7.66 -1.86 -2.86
N ASP A 27 8.55 -2.62 -3.49
CA ASP A 27 8.64 -4.07 -3.28
C ASP A 27 9.06 -4.42 -1.85
N SER A 28 8.54 -5.54 -1.33
CA SER A 28 9.00 -6.06 -0.04
C SER A 28 10.50 -6.33 -0.07
N TYR A 29 11.21 -5.89 0.97
CA TYR A 29 12.66 -6.08 1.09
C TYR A 29 13.08 -7.56 0.91
N ARG A 30 12.27 -8.49 1.43
CA ARG A 30 12.47 -9.95 1.26
C ARG A 30 12.36 -10.39 -0.21
N LEU A 31 11.43 -9.81 -0.96
CA LEU A 31 11.24 -10.09 -2.39
C LEU A 31 12.41 -9.52 -3.19
N ARG A 32 12.97 -8.37 -2.81
CA ARG A 32 14.17 -7.80 -3.44
C ARG A 32 15.37 -8.74 -3.34
N ALA A 33 15.57 -9.41 -2.20
CA ALA A 33 16.64 -10.39 -2.03
C ALA A 33 16.44 -11.63 -2.93
N LYS A 34 15.22 -12.16 -3.01
CA LYS A 34 14.88 -13.30 -3.88
C LYS A 34 14.87 -12.96 -5.38
N ARG A 35 14.58 -11.70 -5.74
CA ARG A 35 14.73 -11.19 -7.12
C ARG A 35 16.21 -11.09 -7.50
N LYS A 36 17.08 -10.64 -6.59
CA LYS A 36 18.53 -10.66 -6.81
C LYS A 36 19.07 -12.09 -7.02
N SER A 37 18.48 -13.09 -6.38
CA SER A 37 18.83 -14.49 -6.60
C SER A 37 18.15 -15.12 -7.83
N GLY A 38 17.49 -14.32 -8.68
CA GLY A 38 16.84 -14.77 -9.92
C GLY A 38 15.58 -15.62 -9.73
N LEU A 39 15.09 -15.78 -8.48
CA LEU A 39 14.05 -16.76 -8.16
C LEU A 39 12.62 -16.22 -8.36
N ILE A 40 12.45 -14.90 -8.48
CA ILE A 40 11.13 -14.25 -8.60
C ILE A 40 11.15 -13.26 -9.76
N LYS A 41 10.32 -13.51 -10.78
CA LYS A 41 10.07 -12.59 -11.90
C LYS A 41 9.43 -11.30 -11.34
N PRO A 42 9.92 -10.10 -11.69
CA PRO A 42 9.26 -8.87 -11.29
C PRO A 42 7.81 -8.87 -11.78
N PRO A 43 6.83 -8.42 -10.96
CA PRO A 43 5.46 -8.26 -11.43
C PRO A 43 5.45 -7.32 -12.65
N PRO A 44 4.60 -7.59 -13.67
CA PRO A 44 4.67 -6.89 -14.95
C PRO A 44 4.40 -5.38 -14.88
N ASP A 45 3.76 -4.87 -13.83
CA ASP A 45 3.48 -3.43 -13.72
C ASP A 45 3.63 -3.01 -12.26
N GLY A 46 4.83 -2.58 -11.89
CA GLY A 46 5.20 -2.13 -10.55
C GLY A 46 4.77 -0.71 -10.21
N ASP A 47 3.64 -0.24 -10.71
CA ASP A 47 3.07 1.04 -10.31
C ASP A 47 1.57 1.12 -10.62
N GLY A 48 0.73 1.09 -9.59
CA GLY A 48 -0.70 1.40 -9.67
C GLY A 48 -0.99 2.88 -9.97
N SER A 49 -0.04 3.64 -10.51
CA SER A 49 -0.20 5.03 -10.99
C SER A 49 -0.53 5.11 -12.49
N GLY A 50 -1.05 4.02 -13.08
CA GLY A 50 -1.59 4.01 -14.42
C GLY A 50 -3.10 4.23 -14.41
N ARG A 51 -3.55 5.36 -14.96
CA ARG A 51 -4.91 5.64 -15.50
C ARG A 51 -5.87 6.44 -14.61
N LEU A 52 -5.54 7.71 -14.39
CA LEU A 52 -6.47 8.79 -14.74
C LEU A 52 -5.80 9.72 -15.75
N ARG A 53 -5.53 9.19 -16.95
CA ARG A 53 -5.37 10.06 -18.12
C ARG A 53 -6.80 10.42 -18.55
N LEU A 54 -7.34 11.50 -17.98
CA LEU A 54 -8.53 12.15 -18.52
C LEU A 54 -8.18 12.70 -19.91
N PRO A 55 -8.93 12.35 -20.97
CA PRO A 55 -8.72 12.96 -22.27
C PRO A 55 -9.08 14.46 -22.22
N PRO A 56 -8.39 15.32 -23.01
CA PRO A 56 -8.77 16.72 -23.11
C PRO A 56 -10.16 16.84 -23.77
N ALA A 57 -11.03 17.63 -23.15
CA ALA A 57 -12.29 18.04 -23.77
C ALA A 57 -11.96 19.03 -24.89
N HIS A 58 -12.33 18.66 -26.12
CA HIS A 58 -12.41 19.56 -27.26
C HIS A 58 -13.70 20.39 -27.18
#